data_AF-A0A3M0ZUG1-F1
#
_entry.id   AF-A0A3M0ZUG1-F1
#
_cell.length_a   1.000
_cell.length_b   1.000
_cell.length_c   1.000
_cell.angle_alpha   90.00
_cell.angle_beta   90.00
_cell.angle_gamma   90.00
#
_symmetry.space_group_name_H-M   'P 1'
#
loop_
_entity.id
_entity.type
_entity.pdbx_description
1 polymer ?
#
loop_
_entity_poly.entity_id
_entity_poly.type
_entity_poly.pdbx_seq_one_letter_code
_entity_poly.pdbx_strand_id
1 'polypeptide(L)'
;MISERKFTYAAAIWFISLLLFAEGCSNTFTVTPTTSLMDALKNRGAVPLSSQNPYLAANMLVSKEIERSPEFKGFVRHQGAPKAIEVVKQLLKPTILRLYYPASRQYFQMEQRGETWIISGPFEIPDSGMKLLDRIIEKTPSPPALLADLSKSKSRQRASNAERPEKLRSHFPPVTPSTLQVARLAKKPLTQVGKPSAEERKIALIKSLQTKSVETAEQTPKGDIVHYVTYNGETLIMISRWYTHDWRNVGKLARINKLKHPNLLEIGDMIIIPSYLVKSTVRLTKEAVDKLKTVH
;
A
#
# COMPACT_ATOMS: atom_id res chain seq x y z
N MET A 1 54.90 -39.28 25.10
CA MET A 1 53.46 -39.23 24.76
C MET A 1 52.65 -38.25 25.63
N ILE A 2 53.25 -37.13 26.10
CA ILE A 2 52.58 -36.13 26.97
C ILE A 2 52.63 -34.70 26.36
N SER A 3 53.29 -34.50 25.22
CA SER A 3 53.59 -33.15 24.71
C SER A 3 52.55 -32.55 23.78
N GLU A 4 51.58 -33.30 23.26
CA GLU A 4 50.69 -32.79 22.20
C GLU A 4 49.34 -32.25 22.71
N ARG A 5 48.96 -32.51 23.97
CA ARG A 5 47.66 -32.04 24.50
C ARG A 5 47.67 -30.61 25.03
N LYS A 6 48.84 -29.96 25.16
CA LYS A 6 48.92 -28.58 25.66
C LYS A 6 48.72 -27.51 24.56
N PHE A 7 48.83 -27.88 23.29
CA PHE A 7 48.75 -26.91 22.19
C PHE A 7 47.31 -26.58 21.77
N THR A 8 46.36 -27.49 21.99
CA THR A 8 44.95 -27.30 21.61
C THR A 8 44.20 -26.33 22.55
N TYR A 9 44.56 -26.26 23.83
CA TYR A 9 43.91 -25.35 24.77
C TYR A 9 44.33 -23.89 24.59
N ALA A 10 45.58 -23.62 24.17
CA ALA A 10 46.05 -22.26 23.93
C ALA A 10 45.36 -21.62 22.71
N ALA A 11 45.11 -22.40 21.65
CA ALA A 11 44.40 -21.92 20.46
C ALA A 11 42.91 -21.64 20.71
N ALA A 12 42.24 -22.46 21.53
CA ALA A 12 40.84 -22.26 21.88
C ALA A 12 40.61 -21.01 22.74
N ILE A 13 41.52 -20.71 23.68
CA ILE A 13 41.45 -19.49 24.50
C ILE A 13 41.69 -18.24 23.65
N TRP A 14 42.61 -18.29 22.68
CA TRP A 14 42.82 -17.19 21.73
C TRP A 14 41.61 -16.94 20.83
N PHE A 15 40.91 -17.99 20.38
CA PHE A 15 39.71 -17.82 19.56
C PHE A 15 38.52 -17.24 20.34
N ILE A 16 38.38 -17.58 21.63
CA ILE A 16 37.36 -17.00 22.52
C ILE A 16 37.70 -15.54 22.87
N SER A 17 38.98 -15.19 23.08
CA SER A 17 39.39 -13.80 23.30
C SER A 17 39.30 -12.93 22.04
N LEU A 18 39.51 -13.49 20.85
CA LEU A 18 39.35 -12.74 19.58
C LEU A 18 37.88 -12.45 19.28
N LEU A 19 36.96 -13.31 19.69
CA LEU A 19 35.51 -13.08 19.62
C LEU A 19 35.01 -12.00 20.59
N LEU A 20 35.77 -11.67 21.64
CA LEU A 20 35.41 -10.63 22.61
C LEU A 20 35.92 -9.22 22.24
N PHE A 21 36.84 -9.08 21.28
CA PHE A 21 37.38 -7.77 20.87
C PHE A 21 36.75 -7.17 19.60
N ALA A 22 35.82 -7.88 18.95
CA ALA A 22 35.13 -7.40 17.75
C ALA A 22 33.80 -6.66 18.02
N GLU A 23 33.49 -6.30 19.27
CA GLU A 23 32.27 -5.55 19.63
C GLU A 23 32.52 -4.04 19.86
N GLY A 24 33.58 -3.49 19.26
CA GLY A 24 33.92 -2.06 19.32
C GLY A 24 33.17 -1.16 18.34
N CYS A 25 32.14 -1.64 17.64
CA CYS A 25 31.20 -0.75 16.96
C CYS A 25 30.13 -0.34 17.97
N SER A 26 30.33 0.83 18.58
CA SER A 26 29.32 1.57 19.31
C SER A 26 28.15 1.89 18.39
N ASN A 27 27.27 0.90 18.20
CA ASN A 27 25.92 1.12 17.74
C ASN A 27 25.27 2.01 18.80
N THR A 28 25.28 3.32 18.56
CA THR A 28 24.40 4.26 19.24
C THR A 28 22.98 3.81 18.96
N PHE A 29 22.49 2.89 19.78
CA PHE A 29 21.11 2.45 19.81
C PHE A 29 20.32 3.65 20.31
N THR A 30 19.88 4.48 19.36
CA THR A 30 18.94 5.54 19.64
C THR A 30 17.66 4.84 20.06
N VAL A 31 17.42 4.78 21.37
CA VAL A 31 16.14 4.34 21.94
C VAL A 31 15.11 5.33 21.45
N THR A 32 14.51 5.02 20.30
CA THR A 32 13.41 5.83 19.79
C THR A 32 12.25 5.69 20.77
N PRO A 33 11.61 6.80 21.21
CA PRO A 33 10.60 6.79 22.26
C PRO A 33 9.30 6.03 21.90
N THR A 34 9.21 5.45 20.70
CA THR A 34 8.14 4.51 20.29
C THR A 34 8.22 3.16 20.99
N THR A 35 9.42 2.71 21.36
CA THR A 35 9.63 1.44 22.08
C THR A 35 8.78 1.38 23.34
N SER A 36 8.70 2.48 24.10
CA SER A 36 7.93 2.56 25.34
C SER A 36 6.44 2.22 25.18
N LEU A 37 5.74 2.80 24.21
CA LEU A 37 4.30 2.53 24.00
C LEU A 37 4.06 1.12 23.44
N MET A 38 4.90 0.69 22.49
CA MET A 38 4.78 -0.62 21.87
C MET A 38 5.09 -1.73 22.88
N ASP A 39 6.10 -1.53 23.73
CA ASP A 39 6.45 -2.45 24.81
C ASP A 39 5.45 -2.44 25.96
N ALA A 40 4.74 -1.33 26.20
CA ALA A 40 3.63 -1.28 27.15
C ALA A 40 2.40 -2.09 26.70
N LEU A 41 2.21 -2.24 25.39
CA LEU A 41 1.06 -2.93 24.80
C LEU A 41 1.36 -4.35 24.32
N LYS A 42 2.64 -4.71 24.14
CA LYS A 42 3.02 -6.02 23.58
C LYS A 42 2.45 -7.17 24.41
N ASN A 43 1.89 -8.15 23.69
CA ASN A 43 1.40 -9.41 24.21
C ASN A 43 0.37 -9.28 25.35
N ARG A 44 -0.35 -8.15 25.43
CA ARG A 44 -1.45 -7.94 26.39
C ARG A 44 -2.82 -8.39 25.86
N GLY A 45 -2.87 -8.91 24.63
CA GLY A 45 -4.11 -9.20 23.91
C GLY A 45 -4.73 -7.94 23.30
N ALA A 46 -6.00 -8.05 22.89
CA ALA A 46 -6.73 -6.93 22.30
C ALA A 46 -7.02 -5.83 23.33
N VAL A 47 -6.68 -4.60 22.97
CA VAL A 47 -6.89 -3.39 23.78
C VAL A 47 -7.84 -2.47 23.00
N PRO A 48 -8.96 -2.03 23.61
CA PRO A 48 -9.93 -1.17 22.93
C PRO A 48 -9.34 0.23 22.69
N LEU A 49 -9.76 0.86 21.60
CA LEU A 49 -9.50 2.28 21.37
C LEU A 49 -10.65 3.09 21.99
N SER A 50 -10.30 4.15 22.73
CA SER A 50 -11.28 4.94 23.47
C SER A 50 -11.68 6.21 22.71
N SER A 51 -12.97 6.50 22.68
CA SER A 51 -13.49 7.79 22.24
C SER A 51 -13.43 8.88 23.29
N GLN A 52 -13.29 8.52 24.56
CA GLN A 52 -13.37 9.43 25.69
C GLN A 52 -11.98 9.80 26.22
N ASN A 53 -11.00 8.92 26.07
CA ASN A 53 -9.64 9.14 26.54
C ASN A 53 -8.61 9.09 25.38
N PRO A 54 -8.21 10.24 24.81
CA PRO A 54 -7.22 10.28 23.74
C PRO A 54 -5.82 9.81 24.19
N TYR A 55 -5.51 9.90 25.49
CA TYR A 55 -4.21 9.53 26.08
C TYR A 55 -4.12 8.05 26.44
N LEU A 56 -5.13 7.24 26.10
CA LEU A 56 -5.01 5.80 26.21
C LEU A 56 -3.83 5.33 25.35
N ALA A 57 -2.95 4.49 25.91
CA ALA A 57 -1.73 4.05 25.22
C ALA A 57 -2.01 3.48 23.82
N ALA A 58 -3.12 2.75 23.64
CA ALA A 58 -3.55 2.23 22.35
C ALA A 58 -3.89 3.35 21.35
N ASN A 59 -4.59 4.40 21.79
CA ASN A 59 -4.87 5.56 20.96
C ASN A 59 -3.60 6.30 20.55
N MET A 60 -2.71 6.55 21.52
CA MET A 60 -1.43 7.22 21.27
C MET A 60 -0.56 6.43 20.28
N LEU A 61 -0.51 5.10 20.44
CA LEU A 61 0.21 4.23 19.53
C LEU A 61 -0.34 4.33 18.11
N VAL A 62 -1.66 4.16 17.93
CA VAL A 62 -2.28 4.19 16.60
C VAL A 62 -2.09 5.55 15.93
N SER A 63 -2.30 6.65 16.65
CA SER A 63 -2.08 7.99 16.10
C SER A 63 -0.63 8.20 15.64
N LYS A 64 0.34 7.79 16.47
CA LYS A 64 1.77 7.92 16.14
C LYS A 64 2.15 7.07 14.93
N GLU A 65 1.63 5.85 14.83
CA GLU A 65 1.92 4.97 13.69
C GLU A 65 1.21 5.44 12.41
N ILE A 66 0.04 6.07 12.51
CA ILE A 66 -0.63 6.75 11.38
C ILE A 66 0.19 7.95 10.89
N GLU A 67 0.79 8.72 11.78
CA GLU A 67 1.65 9.84 11.40
C GLU A 67 2.94 9.36 10.74
N ARG A 68 3.50 8.26 11.24
CA ARG A 68 4.76 7.68 10.76
C ARG A 68 4.61 6.98 9.40
N SER A 69 3.52 6.24 9.17
CA SER A 69 3.33 5.43 7.97
C SER A 69 2.19 5.97 7.08
N PRO A 70 2.52 6.47 5.87
CA PRO A 70 1.52 6.86 4.88
C PRO A 70 0.57 5.71 4.50
N GLU A 71 1.05 4.47 4.51
CA GLU A 71 0.24 3.27 4.24
C GLU A 71 -0.79 3.04 5.34
N PHE A 72 -0.39 3.11 6.61
CA PHE A 72 -1.32 2.99 7.73
C PHE A 72 -2.34 4.13 7.70
N LYS A 73 -1.90 5.36 7.45
CA LYS A 73 -2.79 6.52 7.29
C LYS A 73 -3.81 6.32 6.16
N GLY A 74 -3.36 5.88 5.00
CA GLY A 74 -4.22 5.61 3.85
C GLY A 74 -5.23 4.50 4.16
N PHE A 75 -4.77 3.44 4.81
CA PHE A 75 -5.61 2.32 5.22
C PHE A 75 -6.71 2.74 6.19
N VAL A 76 -6.38 3.46 7.26
CA VAL A 76 -7.36 3.95 8.26
C VAL A 76 -8.35 4.95 7.63
N ARG A 77 -7.92 5.76 6.67
CA ARG A 77 -8.84 6.62 5.90
C ARG A 77 -9.84 5.82 5.08
N HIS A 78 -9.41 4.70 4.50
CA HIS A 78 -10.27 3.89 3.65
C HIS A 78 -11.22 2.99 4.46
N GLN A 79 -10.67 2.23 5.41
CA GLN A 79 -11.39 1.26 6.23
C GLN A 79 -12.08 1.85 7.47
N GLY A 80 -11.61 3.00 7.93
CA GLY A 80 -12.02 3.60 9.20
C GLY A 80 -11.14 3.20 10.36
N ALA A 81 -11.40 3.83 11.50
CA ALA A 81 -10.72 3.54 12.76
C ALA A 81 -11.05 2.11 13.25
N PRO A 82 -10.05 1.29 13.62
CA PRO A 82 -10.34 0.04 14.31
C PRO A 82 -11.00 0.31 15.66
N LYS A 83 -11.66 -0.70 16.23
CA LYS A 83 -12.26 -0.60 17.57
C LYS A 83 -11.34 -1.11 18.67
N ALA A 84 -10.45 -2.03 18.34
CA ALA A 84 -9.41 -2.52 19.22
C ALA A 84 -8.14 -2.80 18.41
N ILE A 85 -7.00 -2.82 19.09
CA ILE A 85 -5.72 -3.24 18.53
C ILE A 85 -5.03 -4.26 19.41
N GLU A 86 -4.16 -5.08 18.85
CA GLU A 86 -3.28 -5.96 19.60
C GLU A 86 -1.86 -5.85 19.05
N VAL A 87 -0.89 -5.69 19.95
CA VAL A 87 0.53 -5.67 19.61
C VAL A 87 1.12 -7.03 19.95
N VAL A 88 1.60 -7.77 18.95
CA VAL A 88 2.27 -9.05 19.11
C VAL A 88 3.75 -8.88 18.80
N LYS A 89 4.60 -9.18 19.78
CA LYS A 89 6.07 -9.11 19.63
C LYS A 89 6.67 -10.43 20.07
N GLN A 90 7.27 -11.14 19.12
CA GLN A 90 8.00 -12.40 19.36
C GLN A 90 9.50 -12.15 19.22
N LEU A 91 10.31 -12.95 19.90
CA LEU A 91 11.76 -12.86 19.81
C LEU A 91 12.20 -13.11 18.35
N LEU A 92 13.02 -12.21 17.80
CA LEU A 92 13.54 -12.25 16.41
C LEU A 92 12.49 -12.15 15.29
N LYS A 93 11.20 -11.96 15.59
CA LYS A 93 10.19 -11.72 14.56
C LYS A 93 9.82 -10.24 14.49
N PRO A 94 9.37 -9.76 13.31
CA PRO A 94 8.81 -8.42 13.19
C PRO A 94 7.66 -8.19 14.18
N THR A 95 7.53 -6.95 14.65
CA THR A 95 6.36 -6.53 15.43
C THR A 95 5.12 -6.64 14.55
N ILE A 96 4.08 -7.25 15.08
CA ILE A 96 2.77 -7.36 14.43
C ILE A 96 1.78 -6.51 15.20
N LEU A 97 1.01 -5.68 14.48
CA LEU A 97 -0.11 -4.91 14.99
C LEU A 97 -1.38 -5.44 14.34
N ARG A 98 -2.30 -6.01 15.11
CA ARG A 98 -3.62 -6.43 14.63
C ARG A 98 -4.63 -5.33 14.87
N LEU A 99 -5.44 -5.02 13.85
CA LEU A 99 -6.50 -4.02 13.88
C LEU A 99 -7.85 -4.73 13.80
N TYR A 100 -8.68 -4.63 14.84
CA TYR A 100 -9.96 -5.33 14.93
C TYR A 100 -11.15 -4.46 14.51
N TYR A 101 -12.00 -5.02 13.67
CA TYR A 101 -13.25 -4.44 13.16
C TYR A 101 -14.43 -5.39 13.47
N PRO A 102 -14.93 -5.42 14.72
CA PRO A 102 -15.95 -6.38 15.15
C PRO A 102 -17.26 -6.29 14.37
N ALA A 103 -17.64 -5.09 13.93
CA ALA A 103 -18.87 -4.87 13.16
C ALA A 103 -18.90 -5.67 11.83
N SER A 104 -17.74 -5.89 11.22
CA SER A 104 -17.59 -6.72 10.02
C SER A 104 -17.02 -8.11 10.33
N ARG A 105 -16.84 -8.47 11.61
CA ARG A 105 -16.20 -9.71 12.09
C ARG A 105 -14.83 -9.96 11.45
N GLN A 106 -14.09 -8.90 11.19
CA GLN A 106 -12.80 -8.97 10.50
C GLN A 106 -11.69 -8.30 11.29
N TYR A 107 -10.46 -8.75 11.09
CA TYR A 107 -9.26 -8.05 11.52
C TYR A 107 -8.24 -7.98 10.41
N PHE A 108 -7.33 -7.01 10.51
CA PHE A 108 -6.19 -6.85 9.62
C PHE A 108 -4.91 -7.00 10.41
N GLN A 109 -3.90 -7.60 9.80
CA GLN A 109 -2.58 -7.73 10.38
C GLN A 109 -1.64 -6.72 9.73
N MET A 110 -0.91 -5.96 10.52
CA MET A 110 0.12 -5.05 10.06
C MET A 110 1.46 -5.54 10.58
N GLU A 111 2.43 -5.74 9.70
CA GLU A 111 3.77 -6.20 10.04
C GLU A 111 4.79 -5.07 9.85
N GLN A 112 5.58 -4.79 10.87
CA GLN A 112 6.54 -3.69 10.85
C GLN A 112 7.77 -4.05 10.02
N ARG A 113 8.06 -3.25 8.98
CA ARG A 113 9.27 -3.39 8.14
C ARG A 113 9.96 -2.03 8.02
N GLY A 114 10.95 -1.79 8.89
CA GLY A 114 11.59 -0.48 9.00
C GLY A 114 10.61 0.58 9.52
N GLU A 115 10.33 1.60 8.71
CA GLU A 115 9.42 2.70 9.06
C GLU A 115 8.00 2.55 8.49
N THR A 116 7.77 1.47 7.74
CA THR A 116 6.51 1.20 7.04
C THR A 116 5.85 -0.05 7.60
N TRP A 117 4.53 -0.15 7.38
CA TRP A 117 3.73 -1.30 7.77
C TRP A 117 3.27 -2.05 6.52
N ILE A 118 3.44 -3.37 6.53
CA ILE A 118 2.85 -4.27 5.52
C ILE A 118 1.49 -4.72 6.03
N ILE A 119 0.43 -4.45 5.29
CA ILE A 119 -0.94 -4.76 5.69
C ILE A 119 -1.39 -6.05 5.01
N SER A 120 -1.98 -6.96 5.78
CA SER A 120 -2.53 -8.24 5.34
C SER A 120 -3.95 -8.42 5.88
N GLY A 121 -4.81 -9.07 5.11
CA GLY A 121 -6.22 -9.31 5.45
C GLY A 121 -7.18 -8.93 4.32
N PRO A 122 -8.50 -8.89 4.57
CA PRO A 122 -9.13 -9.15 5.86
C PRO A 122 -9.02 -10.61 6.30
N PHE A 123 -8.90 -10.82 7.60
CA PHE A 123 -9.01 -12.13 8.24
C PHE A 123 -10.28 -12.19 9.07
N GLU A 124 -10.88 -13.36 9.23
CA GLU A 124 -12.08 -13.55 10.06
C GLU A 124 -11.71 -13.62 11.56
N ILE A 125 -12.49 -12.94 12.41
CA ILE A 125 -12.35 -13.04 13.86
C ILE A 125 -13.09 -14.31 14.33
N PRO A 126 -12.41 -15.27 14.98
CA PRO A 126 -13.08 -16.47 15.50
C PRO A 126 -14.12 -16.10 16.56
N ASP A 127 -15.15 -16.92 16.74
CA ASP A 127 -16.24 -16.66 17.71
C ASP A 127 -15.74 -16.43 19.14
N SER A 128 -14.70 -17.15 19.56
CA SER A 128 -14.05 -16.95 20.85
C SER A 128 -13.43 -15.55 20.99
N GLY A 129 -12.84 -15.05 19.90
CA GLY A 129 -12.30 -13.69 19.80
C GLY A 129 -13.41 -12.64 19.85
N MET A 130 -14.52 -12.86 19.14
CA MET A 130 -15.67 -11.95 19.16
C MET A 130 -16.22 -11.78 20.59
N LYS A 131 -16.45 -12.87 21.32
CA LYS A 131 -16.91 -12.81 22.73
C LYS A 131 -15.95 -12.04 23.65
N LEU A 132 -14.65 -12.06 23.37
CA LEU A 132 -13.67 -11.28 24.12
C LEU A 132 -13.73 -9.81 23.74
N LEU A 133 -13.81 -9.51 22.44
CA LEU A 133 -13.91 -8.15 21.90
C LEU A 133 -15.18 -7.45 22.38
N ASP A 134 -16.32 -8.13 22.40
CA ASP A 134 -17.58 -7.55 22.85
C ASP A 134 -17.47 -7.09 24.31
N ARG A 135 -16.90 -7.93 25.19
CA ARG A 135 -16.70 -7.61 26.62
C ARG A 135 -15.78 -6.40 26.86
N ILE A 136 -14.79 -6.17 26.00
CA ILE A 136 -13.86 -5.04 26.16
C ILE A 136 -14.36 -3.78 25.45
N ILE A 137 -15.12 -3.90 24.35
CA ILE A 137 -15.58 -2.78 23.52
C ILE A 137 -16.93 -2.20 23.98
N GLU A 138 -17.81 -3.01 24.55
CA GLU A 138 -19.15 -2.59 25.03
C GLU A 138 -19.09 -1.40 25.99
N LYS A 139 -17.95 -1.21 26.66
CA LYS A 139 -17.69 -0.06 27.54
C LYS A 139 -17.39 1.26 26.81
N THR A 140 -17.32 1.27 25.49
CA THR A 140 -16.92 2.43 24.68
C THR A 140 -17.81 2.58 23.43
N PRO A 141 -18.95 3.30 23.54
CA PRO A 141 -19.96 3.33 22.47
C PRO A 141 -19.56 4.14 21.24
N SER A 142 -18.62 5.09 21.34
CA SER A 142 -18.32 6.03 20.25
C SER A 142 -17.01 5.69 19.51
N PRO A 143 -16.82 6.14 18.25
CA PRO A 143 -15.56 6.00 17.54
C PRO A 143 -14.42 6.79 18.22
N PRO A 144 -13.16 6.32 18.15
CA PRO A 144 -12.03 6.94 18.86
C PRO A 144 -11.86 8.41 18.48
N ALA A 145 -11.74 9.31 19.47
CA ALA A 145 -11.77 10.76 19.26
C ALA A 145 -10.70 11.24 18.28
N LEU A 146 -9.48 10.70 18.40
CA LEU A 146 -8.33 11.08 17.58
C LEU A 146 -8.47 10.67 16.11
N LEU A 147 -9.39 9.76 15.79
CA LEU A 147 -9.58 9.26 14.43
C LEU A 147 -10.88 9.78 13.79
N ALA A 148 -11.68 10.54 14.53
CA ALA A 148 -12.93 11.11 14.05
C ALA A 148 -12.70 12.02 12.82
N ASP A 149 -11.65 12.82 12.83
CA ASP A 149 -11.37 13.76 11.73
C ASP A 149 -10.88 13.07 10.46
N LEU A 150 -10.22 11.91 10.58
CA LEU A 150 -9.84 11.09 9.43
C LEU A 150 -11.05 10.41 8.78
N SER A 151 -12.11 10.15 9.54
CA SER A 151 -13.33 9.48 9.05
C SER A 151 -14.32 10.45 8.38
N LYS A 152 -14.33 11.72 8.79
CA LYS A 152 -15.23 12.77 8.25
C LYS A 152 -14.95 13.11 6.78
N SER A 153 -13.78 12.79 6.23
CA SER A 153 -13.49 13.05 4.81
C SER A 153 -14.39 12.21 3.88
N LYS A 154 -14.79 11.01 4.31
CA LYS A 154 -15.61 10.09 3.50
C LYS A 154 -17.07 10.53 3.42
N SER A 155 -17.62 11.15 4.48
CA SER A 155 -19.01 11.64 4.46
C SER A 155 -19.18 12.87 3.57
N ARG A 156 -18.19 13.78 3.53
CA ARG A 156 -18.21 14.94 2.62
C ARG A 156 -18.12 14.54 1.15
N GLN A 157 -17.30 13.55 0.80
CA GLN A 157 -17.16 13.07 -0.58
C GLN A 157 -18.39 12.27 -1.07
N ARG A 158 -19.14 11.64 -0.16
CA ARG A 158 -20.40 10.97 -0.50
C ARG A 158 -21.56 11.94 -0.61
N ALA A 159 -21.57 13.00 0.20
CA ALA A 159 -22.57 14.07 0.13
C ALA A 159 -22.44 14.91 -1.15
N SER A 160 -21.22 15.16 -1.65
CA SER A 160 -21.01 15.93 -2.89
C SER A 160 -21.40 15.19 -4.19
N ASN A 161 -21.68 13.89 -4.13
CA ASN A 161 -22.14 13.09 -5.28
C ASN A 161 -23.62 12.67 -5.17
N ALA A 162 -24.33 13.15 -4.15
CA ALA A 162 -25.74 12.84 -3.91
C ALA A 162 -26.68 14.06 -4.05
N GLU A 163 -26.20 15.17 -4.62
CA GLU A 163 -27.09 16.24 -5.10
C GLU A 163 -27.81 15.78 -6.38
N ARG A 164 -28.92 15.08 -6.13
CA ARG A 164 -30.06 14.98 -7.04
C ARG A 164 -30.49 16.40 -7.41
N PRO A 165 -30.69 16.75 -8.70
CA PRO A 165 -31.15 18.08 -9.07
C PRO A 165 -32.60 18.25 -8.61
N GLU A 166 -32.78 18.89 -7.45
CA GLU A 166 -34.08 19.31 -6.96
C GLU A 166 -34.52 20.55 -7.75
N LYS A 167 -35.27 20.27 -8.81
CA LYS A 167 -36.44 21.04 -9.28
C LYS A 167 -36.36 22.55 -9.02
N LEU A 168 -35.64 23.25 -9.87
CA LEU A 168 -35.78 24.70 -10.04
C LEU A 168 -37.20 25.00 -10.56
N ARG A 169 -38.14 25.29 -9.65
CA ARG A 169 -39.45 25.87 -9.99
C ARG A 169 -39.21 27.31 -10.42
N SER A 170 -39.11 27.54 -11.73
CA SER A 170 -39.12 28.87 -12.32
C SER A 170 -40.56 29.40 -12.38
N HIS A 171 -40.82 30.49 -11.67
CA HIS A 171 -41.90 31.40 -12.01
C HIS A 171 -41.61 31.96 -13.42
N PHE A 172 -42.39 31.56 -14.42
CA PHE A 172 -42.47 32.26 -15.69
C PHE A 172 -43.89 32.80 -15.87
N PRO A 173 -44.05 34.07 -16.31
CA PRO A 173 -45.35 34.64 -16.63
C PRO A 173 -45.98 33.95 -17.86
N PRO A 174 -47.31 34.08 -18.06
CA PRO A 174 -48.02 33.39 -19.12
C PRO A 174 -47.62 33.97 -20.49
N VAL A 175 -46.97 33.16 -21.30
CA VAL A 175 -46.72 33.47 -22.72
C VAL A 175 -47.76 32.75 -23.56
N THR A 176 -48.39 33.54 -24.42
CA THR A 176 -49.43 33.23 -25.40
C THR A 176 -49.03 32.10 -26.38
N PRO A 177 -50.02 31.41 -26.99
CA PRO A 177 -49.77 30.28 -27.89
C PRO A 177 -49.30 30.79 -29.26
N SER A 178 -47.99 30.91 -29.45
CA SER A 178 -47.38 31.06 -30.76
C SER A 178 -47.17 29.69 -31.40
N THR A 179 -47.93 29.44 -32.47
CA THR A 179 -47.62 28.65 -33.66
C THR A 179 -46.55 27.56 -33.52
N LEU A 180 -47.03 26.31 -33.49
CA LEU A 180 -46.27 25.08 -33.74
C LEU A 180 -45.47 25.19 -35.06
N GLN A 181 -44.21 25.62 -34.97
CA GLN A 181 -43.21 25.28 -35.96
C GLN A 181 -42.56 23.95 -35.54
N VAL A 182 -42.88 22.90 -36.29
CA VAL A 182 -42.20 21.61 -36.23
C VAL A 182 -40.78 21.82 -36.74
N ALA A 183 -39.88 22.27 -35.85
CA ALA A 183 -38.46 22.29 -36.11
C ALA A 183 -37.99 20.83 -36.20
N ARG A 184 -37.71 20.40 -37.44
CA ARG A 184 -36.94 19.19 -37.75
C ARG A 184 -35.76 19.13 -36.79
N LEU A 185 -35.80 18.15 -35.87
CA LEU A 185 -34.67 17.78 -35.03
C LEU A 185 -33.57 17.28 -35.98
N ALA A 186 -32.68 18.19 -36.38
CA ALA A 186 -31.52 17.87 -37.18
C ALA A 186 -30.72 16.83 -36.39
N LYS A 187 -30.68 15.60 -36.91
CA LYS A 187 -29.83 14.51 -36.40
C LYS A 187 -28.42 15.06 -36.29
N LYS A 188 -27.98 15.32 -35.06
CA LYS A 188 -26.61 15.72 -34.75
C LYS A 188 -25.71 14.68 -35.44
N PRO A 189 -24.82 15.08 -36.37
CA PRO A 189 -23.99 14.11 -37.06
C PRO A 189 -23.18 13.35 -36.01
N LEU A 190 -23.33 12.03 -36.00
CA LEU A 190 -22.55 11.12 -35.17
C LEU A 190 -21.09 11.52 -35.36
N THR A 191 -20.48 12.01 -34.28
CA THR A 191 -19.08 12.42 -34.23
C THR A 191 -18.27 11.30 -34.84
N GLN A 192 -17.62 11.58 -35.98
CA GLN A 192 -16.77 10.62 -36.67
C GLN A 192 -15.78 10.08 -35.64
N VAL A 193 -15.79 8.76 -35.44
CA VAL A 193 -14.84 8.05 -34.57
C VAL A 193 -13.45 8.33 -35.16
N GLY A 194 -12.77 9.32 -34.60
CA GLY A 194 -11.46 9.76 -35.07
C GLY A 194 -10.47 8.59 -35.04
N LYS A 195 -9.52 8.59 -35.99
CA LYS A 195 -8.42 7.62 -35.99
C LYS A 195 -7.79 7.59 -34.59
N PRO A 196 -7.51 6.40 -34.01
CA PRO A 196 -6.95 6.29 -32.68
C PRO A 196 -5.63 7.06 -32.61
N SER A 197 -5.47 7.79 -31.51
CA SER A 197 -4.28 8.56 -31.18
C SER A 197 -3.05 7.67 -31.15
N ALA A 198 -1.87 8.26 -31.33
CA ALA A 198 -0.61 7.50 -31.31
C ALA A 198 -0.45 6.70 -30.01
N GLU A 199 -0.84 7.25 -28.86
CA GLU A 199 -0.70 6.56 -27.56
C GLU A 199 -1.68 5.37 -27.44
N GLU A 200 -2.92 5.51 -27.93
CA GLU A 200 -3.88 4.40 -27.95
C GLU A 200 -3.37 3.23 -28.80
N ARG A 201 -2.70 3.51 -29.93
CA ARG A 201 -2.06 2.47 -30.74
C ARG A 201 -0.93 1.77 -30.00
N LYS A 202 -0.12 2.50 -29.22
CA LYS A 202 0.94 1.92 -28.39
C LYS A 202 0.37 1.03 -27.29
N ILE A 203 -0.70 1.46 -26.62
CA ILE A 203 -1.38 0.67 -25.59
C ILE A 203 -2.02 -0.59 -26.22
N ALA A 204 -2.63 -0.47 -27.40
CA ALA A 204 -3.19 -1.61 -28.12
C ALA A 204 -2.09 -2.64 -28.49
N LEU A 205 -0.92 -2.17 -28.94
CA LEU A 205 0.24 -3.03 -29.20
C LEU A 205 0.68 -3.75 -27.91
N ILE A 206 0.84 -3.04 -26.80
CA ILE A 206 1.23 -3.65 -25.50
C ILE A 206 0.25 -4.74 -25.09
N LYS A 207 -1.07 -4.48 -25.15
CA LYS A 207 -2.09 -5.48 -24.82
C LYS A 207 -1.99 -6.71 -25.72
N SER A 208 -1.76 -6.51 -27.03
CA SER A 208 -1.60 -7.62 -27.98
C SER A 208 -0.38 -8.49 -27.70
N LEU A 209 0.71 -7.90 -27.19
CA LEU A 209 1.92 -8.61 -26.78
C LEU A 209 1.71 -9.35 -25.47
N GLN A 210 1.01 -8.74 -24.51
CA GLN A 210 0.67 -9.37 -23.24
C GLN A 210 -0.22 -10.60 -23.44
N THR A 211 -1.19 -10.55 -24.36
CA THR A 211 -2.05 -11.72 -24.67
C THR A 211 -1.30 -12.90 -25.28
N LYS A 212 -0.10 -12.68 -25.83
CA LYS A 212 0.73 -13.76 -26.40
C LYS A 212 1.66 -14.41 -25.38
N SER A 213 1.91 -13.76 -24.26
CA SER A 213 2.80 -14.26 -23.21
C SER A 213 2.00 -15.01 -22.15
N VAL A 214 2.51 -16.16 -21.70
CA VAL A 214 1.88 -16.99 -20.66
C VAL A 214 2.50 -16.70 -19.28
N GLU A 215 3.72 -16.18 -19.25
CA GLU A 215 4.46 -15.98 -18.00
C GLU A 215 3.97 -14.75 -17.24
N THR A 216 3.72 -14.93 -15.95
CA THR A 216 3.43 -13.86 -15.01
C THR A 216 4.71 -13.34 -14.37
N ALA A 217 4.77 -12.04 -14.11
CA ALA A 217 5.87 -11.44 -13.37
C ALA A 217 5.78 -11.83 -11.88
N GLU A 218 6.93 -11.88 -11.23
CA GLU A 218 7.01 -12.14 -9.79
C GLU A 218 6.25 -11.06 -9.01
N GLN A 219 5.53 -11.49 -7.98
CA GLN A 219 4.77 -10.60 -7.11
C GLN A 219 5.28 -10.73 -5.69
N THR A 220 5.43 -9.58 -5.04
CA THR A 220 5.60 -9.52 -3.60
C THR A 220 4.29 -9.96 -2.91
N PRO A 221 4.34 -10.30 -1.61
CA PRO A 221 3.12 -10.49 -0.83
C PRO A 221 2.17 -9.26 -0.80
N LYS A 222 2.67 -8.06 -1.13
CA LYS A 222 1.88 -6.83 -1.26
C LYS A 222 1.10 -6.73 -2.59
N GLY A 223 1.30 -7.68 -3.50
CA GLY A 223 0.83 -7.61 -4.88
C GLY A 223 1.63 -6.63 -5.75
N ASP A 224 2.71 -6.04 -5.23
CA ASP A 224 3.64 -5.25 -6.05
C ASP A 224 4.37 -6.20 -7.00
N ILE A 225 4.53 -5.78 -8.25
CA ILE A 225 5.30 -6.56 -9.23
C ILE A 225 6.79 -6.29 -9.00
N VAL A 226 7.56 -7.37 -8.90
CA VAL A 226 9.02 -7.34 -8.91
C VAL A 226 9.48 -7.66 -10.32
N HIS A 227 10.11 -6.70 -10.96
CA HIS A 227 10.64 -6.88 -12.30
C HIS A 227 12.16 -6.73 -12.27
N TYR A 228 12.86 -7.78 -12.69
CA TYR A 228 14.29 -7.74 -12.92
C TYR A 228 14.56 -7.35 -14.36
N VAL A 229 15.49 -6.43 -14.56
CA VAL A 229 16.00 -6.08 -15.89
C VAL A 229 16.78 -7.27 -16.42
N THR A 230 16.25 -7.92 -17.45
CA THR A 230 16.78 -9.18 -17.98
C THR A 230 17.43 -9.05 -19.35
N TYR A 231 17.02 -8.05 -20.12
CA TYR A 231 17.45 -7.85 -21.50
C TYR A 231 18.17 -6.52 -21.65
N ASN A 232 19.18 -6.50 -22.52
CA ASN A 232 19.90 -5.27 -22.83
C ASN A 232 18.96 -4.25 -23.51
N GLY A 233 19.02 -2.99 -23.06
CA GLY A 233 18.22 -1.88 -23.59
C GLY A 233 16.77 -1.84 -23.10
N GLU A 234 16.44 -2.58 -22.05
CA GLU A 234 15.24 -2.28 -21.27
C GLU A 234 15.37 -0.89 -20.63
N THR A 235 14.27 -0.13 -20.62
CA THR A 235 14.23 1.22 -20.03
C THR A 235 13.07 1.33 -19.07
N LEU A 236 13.19 2.25 -18.10
CA LEU A 236 12.11 2.51 -17.15
C LEU A 236 10.81 2.94 -17.83
N ILE A 237 10.90 3.58 -19.00
CA ILE A 237 9.73 3.98 -19.81
C ILE A 237 8.99 2.74 -20.33
N MET A 238 9.73 1.75 -20.85
CA MET A 238 9.15 0.51 -21.35
C MET A 238 8.50 -0.28 -20.21
N ILE A 239 9.18 -0.40 -19.07
CA ILE A 239 8.67 -1.06 -17.87
C ILE A 239 7.40 -0.37 -17.37
N SER A 240 7.40 0.97 -17.29
CA SER A 240 6.24 1.76 -16.87
C SER A 240 5.04 1.54 -17.81
N ARG A 241 5.25 1.64 -19.12
CA ARG A 241 4.19 1.39 -20.11
C ARG A 241 3.67 -0.03 -20.04
N TRP A 242 4.56 -1.02 -19.89
CA TRP A 242 4.19 -2.41 -19.86
C TRP A 242 3.30 -2.74 -18.67
N TYR A 243 3.70 -2.37 -17.46
CA TYR A 243 2.96 -2.74 -16.26
C TYR A 243 1.82 -1.78 -15.91
N THR A 244 1.93 -0.48 -16.24
CA THR A 244 0.94 0.53 -15.82
C THR A 244 0.11 1.12 -16.96
N HIS A 245 0.41 0.79 -18.21
CA HIS A 245 -0.16 1.39 -19.42
C HIS A 245 -0.04 2.93 -19.50
N ASP A 246 0.94 3.50 -18.78
CA ASP A 246 1.18 4.95 -18.78
C ASP A 246 2.67 5.23 -18.60
N TRP A 247 3.27 5.92 -19.56
CA TRP A 247 4.67 6.31 -19.51
C TRP A 247 4.91 7.46 -18.51
N ARG A 248 3.88 8.24 -18.14
CA ARG A 248 4.02 9.35 -17.20
C ARG A 248 4.34 8.89 -15.78
N ASN A 249 4.17 7.60 -15.49
CA ASN A 249 4.53 7.00 -14.21
C ASN A 249 6.04 6.79 -14.01
N VAL A 250 6.87 6.99 -15.04
CA VAL A 250 8.34 6.82 -14.97
C VAL A 250 8.97 7.59 -13.82
N GLY A 251 8.66 8.88 -13.67
CA GLY A 251 9.20 9.70 -12.58
C GLY A 251 8.74 9.23 -11.20
N LYS A 252 7.55 8.61 -11.11
CA LYS A 252 7.03 8.03 -9.87
C LYS A 252 7.79 6.74 -9.52
N LEU A 253 7.95 5.85 -10.50
CA LEU A 253 8.70 4.60 -10.36
C LEU A 253 10.17 4.85 -10.00
N ALA A 254 10.81 5.85 -10.62
CA ALA A 254 12.18 6.24 -10.32
C ALA A 254 12.38 6.62 -8.85
N ARG A 255 11.47 7.43 -8.30
CA ARG A 255 11.52 7.86 -6.88
C ARG A 255 11.27 6.69 -5.92
N ILE A 256 10.30 5.83 -6.22
CA ILE A 256 9.99 4.66 -5.39
C ILE A 256 11.18 3.71 -5.31
N ASN A 257 11.84 3.47 -6.44
CA ASN A 257 12.99 2.59 -6.56
C ASN A 257 14.33 3.27 -6.24
N LYS A 258 14.31 4.54 -5.82
CA LYS A 258 15.51 5.34 -5.46
C LYS A 258 16.58 5.32 -6.56
N LEU A 259 16.18 5.31 -7.83
CA LEU A 259 17.10 5.26 -8.96
C LEU A 259 17.83 6.59 -9.11
N LYS A 260 19.17 6.55 -9.12
CA LYS A 260 20.01 7.74 -9.37
C LYS A 260 19.94 8.18 -10.82
N HIS A 261 19.91 7.23 -11.76
CA HIS A 261 19.89 7.48 -13.20
C HIS A 261 18.73 6.70 -13.85
N PRO A 262 17.50 7.24 -13.86
CA PRO A 262 16.32 6.50 -14.34
C PRO A 262 16.37 6.09 -15.83
N ASN A 263 17.28 6.68 -16.60
CA ASN A 263 17.48 6.39 -18.02
C ASN A 263 18.55 5.31 -18.26
N LEU A 264 19.26 4.88 -17.22
CA LEU A 264 20.32 3.88 -17.30
C LEU A 264 19.96 2.74 -16.33
N LEU A 265 19.43 1.66 -16.88
CA LEU A 265 19.16 0.43 -16.14
C LEU A 265 20.18 -0.64 -16.57
N GLU A 266 20.73 -1.35 -15.60
CA GLU A 266 21.68 -2.44 -15.82
C GLU A 266 20.99 -3.79 -15.69
N ILE A 267 21.50 -4.81 -16.37
CA ILE A 267 20.97 -6.17 -16.25
C ILE A 267 21.14 -6.64 -14.80
N GLY A 268 20.05 -7.14 -14.21
CA GLY A 268 19.97 -7.51 -12.81
C GLY A 268 19.33 -6.46 -11.90
N ASP A 269 19.15 -5.22 -12.39
CA ASP A 269 18.45 -4.19 -11.62
C ASP A 269 17.03 -4.65 -11.27
N MET A 270 16.65 -4.44 -10.01
CA MET A 270 15.32 -4.76 -9.49
C MET A 270 14.44 -3.50 -9.49
N ILE A 271 13.33 -3.56 -10.21
CA ILE A 271 12.32 -2.52 -10.28
C ILE A 271 11.03 -3.01 -9.62
N ILE A 272 10.60 -2.33 -8.57
CA ILE A 272 9.33 -2.54 -7.89
C ILE A 272 8.26 -1.64 -8.52
N ILE A 273 7.17 -2.27 -8.98
CA ILE A 273 5.98 -1.58 -9.49
C ILE A 273 4.87 -1.76 -8.44
N PRO A 274 4.47 -0.69 -7.74
CA PRO A 274 3.42 -0.78 -6.73
C PRO A 274 2.10 -1.27 -7.30
N SER A 275 1.42 -2.15 -6.58
CA SER A 275 0.15 -2.76 -6.96
C SER A 275 -0.91 -1.74 -7.41
N TYR A 276 -0.96 -0.56 -6.79
CA TYR A 276 -1.92 0.49 -7.14
C TYR A 276 -1.67 1.14 -8.52
N LEU A 277 -0.50 0.93 -9.14
CA LEU A 277 -0.19 1.36 -10.52
C LEU A 277 -0.36 0.23 -11.54
N VAL A 278 -0.37 -1.04 -11.09
CA VAL A 278 -0.36 -2.20 -11.96
C VAL A 278 -1.68 -2.32 -12.73
N LYS A 279 -1.56 -2.53 -14.04
CA LYS A 279 -2.64 -2.82 -14.99
C LYS A 279 -2.47 -4.18 -15.67
N SER A 280 -1.26 -4.73 -15.64
CA SER A 280 -0.93 -6.05 -16.18
C SER A 280 0.09 -6.73 -15.28
N THR A 281 -0.07 -8.03 -15.08
CA THR A 281 0.84 -8.88 -14.29
C THR A 281 1.70 -9.77 -15.18
N VAL A 282 1.61 -9.62 -16.51
CA VAL A 282 2.35 -10.43 -17.49
C VAL A 282 3.82 -10.01 -17.50
N ARG A 283 4.74 -10.98 -17.49
CA ARG A 283 6.19 -10.73 -17.54
C ARG A 283 6.58 -10.10 -18.88
N LEU A 284 7.43 -9.08 -18.82
CA LEU A 284 7.99 -8.45 -20.02
C LEU A 284 8.93 -9.43 -20.73
N THR A 285 8.64 -9.76 -21.99
CA THR A 285 9.40 -10.73 -22.80
C THR A 285 10.39 -10.03 -23.72
N LYS A 286 11.41 -10.75 -24.20
CA LYS A 286 12.39 -10.22 -25.15
C LYS A 286 11.73 -9.68 -26.43
N GLU A 287 10.78 -10.41 -27.00
CA GLU A 287 10.03 -9.98 -28.19
C GLU A 287 9.29 -8.65 -27.94
N ALA A 288 8.72 -8.49 -26.75
CA ALA A 288 8.04 -7.26 -26.38
C ALA A 288 9.03 -6.09 -26.23
N VAL A 289 10.21 -6.32 -25.64
CA VAL A 289 11.28 -5.32 -25.55
C VAL A 289 11.70 -4.87 -26.95
N ASP A 290 12.00 -5.80 -27.85
CA ASP A 290 12.45 -5.48 -29.21
C ASP A 290 11.39 -4.67 -29.99
N LYS A 291 10.11 -5.03 -29.85
CA LYS A 291 9.00 -4.28 -30.46
C LYS A 291 8.75 -2.92 -29.82
N LEU A 292 8.97 -2.77 -28.52
CA LEU A 292 8.79 -1.49 -27.84
C LEU A 292 9.92 -0.51 -28.15
N LYS A 293 11.13 -0.99 -28.50
CA LYS A 293 12.25 -0.13 -28.93
C LYS A 293 11.96 0.59 -30.23
N THR A 294 11.29 -0.07 -31.20
CA THR A 294 11.00 0.53 -32.51
C THR A 294 9.89 1.58 -32.47
N VAL A 295 9.18 1.67 -31.35
CA VAL A 295 8.03 2.55 -31.15
C VAL A 295 8.41 3.84 -30.41
N HIS A 296 9.67 3.94 -29.97
CA HIS A 296 10.24 5.08 -29.28
C HIS A 296 11.09 5.96 -30.20
#